data_AF-A0A941WRV1-F1
#
_entry.id   AF-A0A941WRV1-F1
#
_cell.length_a   1.000
_cell.length_b   1.000
_cell.length_c   1.000
_cell.angle_alpha   90.00
_cell.angle_beta   90.00
_cell.angle_gamma   90.00
#
_symmetry.space_group_name_H-M   'P 1'
#
loop_
_entity.id
_entity.type
_entity.pdbx_description
1 polymer ?
#
loop_
_entity_poly.entity_id
_entity_poly.type
_entity_poly.pdbx_seq_one_letter_code
_entity_poly.pdbx_strand_id
1 'polypeptide(L)'
;MENAARALTMAAGVLIGIMIISIAVYLFTSLGNTSSEIYSKVEQTKIDKFNSQFLKYYRLDTCTAHDIVSIANLAKNSNKYYELEEGSGYNYYVNVIVKDYIDSKGSKNKEEKHFEKLDDAKYTEFIENNSTNEEKSEIKYFTCTKISQSNITGRVYQITFKAN
;
A
#
# COMPACT_ATOMS: atom_id res chain seq x y z
N MET A 1 -26.57 13.55 68.36
CA MET A 1 -25.37 13.85 67.55
C MET A 1 -24.79 12.60 66.88
N GLU A 2 -24.85 11.42 67.51
CA GLU A 2 -24.40 10.13 66.94
C GLU A 2 -25.05 9.75 65.60
N ASN A 3 -26.35 9.97 65.42
CA ASN A 3 -27.06 9.61 64.19
C ASN A 3 -26.60 10.46 62.99
N ALA A 4 -26.24 11.73 63.22
CA ALA A 4 -25.69 12.60 62.19
C ALA A 4 -24.25 12.20 61.84
N ALA A 5 -23.44 11.81 62.83
CA ALA A 5 -22.09 11.30 62.60
C ALA A 5 -22.09 9.96 61.84
N ARG A 6 -23.04 9.05 62.14
CA ARG A 6 -23.23 7.80 61.41
C ARG A 6 -23.75 8.02 59.99
N ALA A 7 -24.65 8.99 59.78
CA ALA A 7 -25.08 9.39 58.44
C ALA A 7 -23.92 10.02 57.63
N LEU A 8 -23.07 10.81 58.28
CA LEU A 8 -21.90 11.43 57.66
C LEU A 8 -20.86 10.39 57.20
N THR A 9 -20.59 9.37 58.00
CA THR A 9 -19.66 8.30 57.62
C THR A 9 -20.22 7.40 56.52
N MET A 10 -21.52 7.13 56.52
CA MET A 10 -22.19 6.43 55.41
C MET A 10 -22.15 7.27 54.12
N ALA A 11 -22.42 8.57 54.20
CA ALA A 11 -22.36 9.48 53.06
C ALA A 11 -20.94 9.58 52.48
N ALA A 12 -19.91 9.64 53.33
CA ALA A 12 -18.52 9.63 52.90
C ALA A 12 -18.14 8.34 52.16
N GLY A 13 -18.59 7.17 52.64
CA GLY A 13 -18.35 5.89 51.96
C GLY A 13 -19.01 5.82 50.58
N VAL A 14 -20.25 6.29 50.45
CA VAL A 14 -20.97 6.36 49.17
C VAL A 14 -20.26 7.31 48.20
N LEU A 15 -19.80 8.47 48.69
CA LEU A 15 -19.11 9.48 47.87
C LEU A 15 -17.77 8.96 47.32
N ILE A 16 -16.99 8.25 48.15
CA ILE A 16 -15.76 7.59 47.71
C ILE A 16 -16.06 6.50 46.66
N GLY A 17 -17.14 5.72 46.86
CA GLY A 17 -17.57 4.70 45.89
C GLY A 17 -17.90 5.29 44.51
N ILE A 18 -18.65 6.39 44.48
CA ILE A 18 -18.99 7.09 43.22
C ILE A 18 -17.74 7.61 42.53
N MET A 19 -16.78 8.15 43.29
CA MET A 19 -15.52 8.67 42.73
C MET A 19 -14.70 7.56 42.06
N ILE A 20 -14.56 6.41 42.72
CA ILE A 20 -13.83 5.25 42.19
C ILE A 20 -14.50 4.72 40.91
N ILE A 21 -15.84 4.56 40.93
CA ILE A 21 -16.59 4.09 39.76
C ILE A 21 -16.46 5.08 38.60
N SER A 22 -16.51 6.37 38.87
CA SER A 22 -16.38 7.41 37.83
C SER A 22 -15.01 7.37 37.16
N ILE A 23 -13.93 7.19 37.94
CA ILE A 23 -12.58 7.02 37.42
C ILE A 23 -12.46 5.73 36.60
N ALA A 24 -13.04 4.63 37.07
CA ALA A 24 -13.02 3.34 36.36
C ALA A 24 -13.74 3.44 35.01
N VAL A 25 -14.92 4.07 34.94
CA VAL A 25 -15.67 4.29 33.69
C VAL A 25 -14.89 5.20 32.73
N TYR A 26 -14.29 6.27 33.25
CA TYR A 26 -13.45 7.17 32.45
C TYR A 26 -12.23 6.44 31.86
N LEU A 27 -11.53 5.63 32.66
CA LEU A 27 -10.39 4.84 32.18
C LEU A 27 -10.82 3.79 31.16
N PHE A 28 -11.93 3.09 31.40
CA PHE A 28 -12.44 2.06 30.49
C PHE A 28 -12.83 2.65 29.13
N THR A 29 -13.51 3.80 29.13
CA THR A 29 -13.88 4.52 27.90
C THR A 29 -12.66 5.10 27.18
N SER A 30 -11.72 5.70 27.91
CA SER A 30 -10.48 6.25 27.33
C SER A 30 -9.60 5.16 26.69
N LEU A 31 -9.41 4.02 27.36
CA LEU A 31 -8.64 2.90 26.82
C LEU A 31 -9.34 2.22 25.64
N GLY A 32 -10.68 2.11 25.69
CA GLY A 32 -11.49 1.60 24.58
C GLY A 32 -11.39 2.48 23.33
N ASN A 33 -11.52 3.80 23.48
CA ASN A 33 -11.39 4.75 22.38
C ASN A 33 -9.96 4.76 21.81
N THR A 34 -8.94 4.74 22.68
CA THR A 34 -7.53 4.65 22.27
C THR A 34 -7.24 3.37 21.48
N SER A 35 -7.89 2.25 21.83
CA SER A 35 -7.74 0.99 21.10
C SER A 35 -8.23 1.12 19.65
N SER A 36 -9.43 1.67 19.44
CA SER A 36 -9.98 1.88 18.10
C SER A 36 -9.12 2.80 17.22
N GLU A 37 -8.61 3.90 17.80
CA GLU A 37 -7.71 4.83 17.11
C GLU A 37 -6.34 4.20 16.79
N ILE A 38 -5.82 3.36 17.68
CA ILE A 38 -4.58 2.61 17.41
C ILE A 38 -4.79 1.61 16.28
N TYR A 39 -5.91 0.88 16.27
CA TYR A 39 -6.20 -0.08 15.20
C TYR A 39 -6.27 0.59 13.83
N SER A 40 -6.99 1.71 13.71
CA SER A 40 -7.09 2.45 12.44
C SER A 40 -5.73 3.02 12.00
N LYS A 41 -4.92 3.52 12.95
CA LYS A 41 -3.56 3.99 12.66
C LYS A 41 -2.64 2.88 12.17
N VAL A 42 -2.73 1.68 12.74
CA VAL A 42 -1.96 0.50 12.31
C VAL A 42 -2.37 0.08 10.91
N GLU A 43 -3.66 0.05 10.60
CA GLU A 43 -4.17 -0.27 9.27
C GLU A 43 -3.72 0.76 8.22
N GLN A 44 -3.85 2.04 8.52
CA GLN A 44 -3.37 3.11 7.65
C GLN A 44 -1.86 3.00 7.41
N THR A 45 -1.08 2.73 8.46
CA THR A 45 0.38 2.52 8.34
C THR A 45 0.71 1.33 7.43
N LYS A 46 -0.08 0.26 7.44
CA LYS A 46 0.10 -0.88 6.52
C LYS A 46 -0.17 -0.47 5.07
N ILE A 47 -1.25 0.29 4.83
CA ILE A 47 -1.61 0.81 3.51
C ILE A 47 -0.52 1.75 3.00
N ASP A 48 -0.06 2.69 3.83
CA ASP A 48 0.98 3.66 3.48
C ASP A 48 2.31 2.95 3.19
N LYS A 49 2.67 1.95 4.00
CA LYS A 49 3.87 1.14 3.78
C LYS A 49 3.80 0.38 2.46
N PHE A 50 2.65 -0.20 2.13
CA PHE A 50 2.43 -0.87 0.86
C PHE A 50 2.54 0.13 -0.31
N ASN A 51 1.79 1.23 -0.25
CA ASN A 51 1.78 2.25 -1.30
C ASN A 51 3.16 2.85 -1.54
N SER A 52 3.95 3.07 -0.48
CA SER A 52 5.31 3.60 -0.57
C SER A 52 6.25 2.75 -1.43
N GLN A 53 6.01 1.43 -1.53
CA GLN A 53 6.80 0.54 -2.39
C GLN A 53 6.64 0.89 -3.88
N PHE A 54 5.50 1.45 -4.28
CA PHE A 54 5.19 1.86 -5.65
C PHE A 54 5.34 3.37 -5.86
N LEU A 55 4.89 4.19 -4.90
CA LEU A 55 4.88 5.65 -4.99
C LEU A 55 6.27 6.26 -5.11
N LYS A 56 7.32 5.57 -4.62
CA LYS A 56 8.70 6.02 -4.80
C LYS A 56 9.12 6.15 -6.27
N TYR A 57 8.40 5.50 -7.19
CA TYR A 57 8.65 5.58 -8.62
C TYR A 57 7.86 6.69 -9.30
N TYR A 58 6.91 7.34 -8.62
CA TYR A 58 6.05 8.34 -9.22
C TYR A 58 6.85 9.49 -9.84
N ARG A 59 6.65 9.73 -11.14
CA ARG A 59 7.36 10.76 -11.93
C ARG A 59 8.89 10.62 -11.97
N LEU A 60 9.46 9.47 -11.58
CA LEU A 60 10.83 9.16 -11.94
C LEU A 60 10.87 8.86 -13.44
N ASP A 61 11.78 9.54 -14.13
CA ASP A 61 12.10 9.38 -15.55
C ASP A 61 13.32 8.47 -15.78
N THR A 62 13.97 8.01 -14.70
CA THR A 62 15.16 7.16 -14.72
C THR A 62 14.88 5.70 -14.34
N CYS A 63 13.64 5.21 -14.47
CA CYS A 63 13.36 3.80 -14.15
C CYS A 63 14.01 2.89 -15.21
N THR A 64 14.75 1.89 -14.76
CA THR A 64 15.37 0.90 -15.66
C THR A 64 14.42 -0.26 -15.93
N ALA A 65 14.72 -1.08 -16.94
CA ALA A 65 13.98 -2.32 -17.18
C ALA A 65 13.98 -3.26 -15.95
N HIS A 66 15.10 -3.29 -15.21
CA HIS A 66 15.21 -4.05 -13.96
C HIS A 66 14.28 -3.53 -12.85
N ASP A 67 14.12 -2.21 -12.74
CA ASP A 67 13.18 -1.61 -11.78
C ASP A 67 11.74 -2.03 -12.09
N ILE A 68 11.36 -1.99 -13.37
CA ILE A 68 10.01 -2.38 -13.81
C ILE A 68 9.75 -3.85 -13.50
N VAL A 69 10.68 -4.76 -13.82
CA VAL A 69 10.54 -6.20 -13.49
C VAL A 69 10.48 -6.42 -11.98
N SER A 70 11.23 -5.65 -11.19
CA SER A 70 11.16 -5.73 -9.72
C SER A 70 9.78 -5.32 -9.19
N ILE A 71 9.20 -4.26 -9.75
CA ILE A 71 7.84 -3.80 -9.40
C ILE A 71 6.78 -4.79 -9.87
N ALA A 72 6.96 -5.39 -11.05
CA ALA A 72 6.09 -6.44 -11.58
C ALA A 72 6.07 -7.66 -10.66
N ASN A 73 7.24 -8.09 -10.18
CA ASN A 73 7.35 -9.17 -9.21
C ASN A 73 6.76 -8.80 -7.85
N LEU A 74 6.95 -7.57 -7.38
CA LEU A 74 6.28 -7.07 -6.16
C LEU A 74 4.75 -7.15 -6.28
N ALA A 75 4.20 -6.68 -7.42
CA ALA A 75 2.78 -6.76 -7.72
C ALA A 75 2.29 -8.21 -7.80
N LYS A 76 2.98 -9.07 -8.57
CA LYS A 76 2.70 -10.51 -8.71
C LYS A 76 2.66 -11.23 -7.35
N ASN A 77 3.66 -10.97 -6.49
CA ASN A 77 3.72 -11.57 -5.15
C ASN A 77 2.60 -11.06 -4.24
N SER A 78 2.28 -9.76 -4.28
CA SER A 78 1.14 -9.20 -3.56
C SER A 78 -0.17 -9.85 -4.02
N ASN A 79 -0.40 -9.93 -5.33
CA ASN A 79 -1.62 -10.49 -5.91
C ASN A 79 -1.77 -11.98 -5.54
N LYS A 80 -0.68 -12.74 -5.59
CA LYS A 80 -0.65 -14.15 -5.18
C LYS A 80 -0.93 -14.32 -3.68
N TYR A 81 -0.37 -13.45 -2.83
CA TYR A 81 -0.62 -13.49 -1.38
C TYR A 81 -2.09 -13.32 -1.02
N TYR A 82 -2.83 -12.52 -1.80
CA TYR A 82 -4.28 -12.32 -1.62
C TYR A 82 -5.15 -13.23 -2.51
N GLU A 83 -4.55 -14.19 -3.22
CA GLU A 83 -5.25 -15.13 -4.12
C GLU A 83 -6.12 -14.43 -5.18
N LEU A 84 -5.61 -13.33 -5.76
CA LEU A 84 -6.35 -12.52 -6.72
C LEU A 84 -5.92 -12.83 -8.16
N GLU A 85 -6.90 -13.12 -9.03
CA GLU A 85 -6.65 -13.46 -10.43
C GLU A 85 -6.75 -12.26 -11.39
N GLU A 86 -7.58 -11.26 -11.06
CA GLU A 86 -7.78 -10.07 -11.88
C GLU A 86 -7.92 -8.78 -11.07
N GLY A 87 -7.46 -7.71 -11.71
CA GLY A 87 -7.38 -6.39 -11.12
C GLY A 87 -8.61 -5.54 -11.34
N SER A 88 -9.10 -4.97 -10.25
CA SER A 88 -10.04 -3.86 -10.30
C SER A 88 -9.72 -2.87 -9.18
N GLY A 89 -10.19 -1.63 -9.29
CA GLY A 89 -10.08 -0.65 -8.21
C GLY A 89 -10.85 -1.04 -6.93
N TYR A 90 -11.50 -2.21 -6.89
CA TYR A 90 -12.33 -2.69 -5.78
C TYR A 90 -11.61 -3.74 -4.91
N ASN A 91 -10.46 -4.26 -5.34
CA ASN A 91 -9.71 -5.28 -4.60
C ASN A 91 -8.25 -4.85 -4.35
N TYR A 92 -7.43 -5.76 -3.83
CA TYR A 92 -6.02 -5.51 -3.50
C TYR A 92 -5.05 -5.84 -4.64
N TYR A 93 -5.58 -6.09 -5.84
CA TYR A 93 -4.77 -6.44 -6.99
C TYR A 93 -4.02 -5.21 -7.51
N VAL A 94 -2.76 -5.40 -7.87
CA VAL A 94 -1.94 -4.38 -8.52
C VAL A 94 -1.66 -4.79 -9.96
N ASN A 95 -2.03 -3.91 -10.87
CA ASN A 95 -1.76 -4.03 -12.29
C ASN A 95 -0.55 -3.18 -12.70
N VAL A 96 0.34 -3.76 -13.51
CA VAL A 96 1.54 -3.10 -14.03
C VAL A 96 1.42 -3.00 -15.54
N ILE A 97 1.40 -1.76 -16.02
CA ILE A 97 1.30 -1.45 -17.45
C ILE A 97 2.65 -0.91 -17.92
N VAL A 98 3.16 -1.45 -19.03
CA VAL A 98 4.39 -0.98 -19.67
C VAL A 98 4.09 -0.60 -21.11
N LYS A 99 4.45 0.62 -21.49
CA LYS A 99 4.19 1.21 -22.80
C LYS A 99 5.49 1.56 -23.52
N ASP A 100 5.39 1.59 -24.83
CA ASP A 100 6.42 1.93 -25.80
C ASP A 100 7.73 1.12 -25.67
N TYR A 101 7.62 -0.10 -25.13
CA TYR A 101 8.77 -1.00 -25.01
C TYR A 101 9.07 -1.71 -26.35
N ILE A 102 10.26 -2.31 -26.41
CA ILE A 102 10.75 -3.10 -27.55
C ILE A 102 10.51 -4.58 -27.22
N ASP A 103 9.81 -5.30 -28.09
CA ASP A 103 9.62 -6.75 -27.94
C ASP A 103 10.84 -7.57 -28.38
N SER A 104 10.79 -8.89 -28.18
CA SER A 104 11.85 -9.82 -28.58
C SER A 104 12.10 -9.92 -30.09
N LYS A 105 11.31 -9.25 -30.92
CA LYS A 105 11.51 -9.14 -32.37
C LYS A 105 12.06 -7.77 -32.78
N GLY A 106 12.41 -6.91 -31.81
CA GLY A 106 12.84 -5.53 -32.07
C GLY A 106 11.69 -4.59 -32.45
N SER A 107 10.43 -5.01 -32.32
CA SER A 107 9.28 -4.16 -32.62
C SER A 107 9.08 -3.13 -31.52
N LYS A 108 9.13 -1.85 -31.89
CA LYS A 108 8.96 -0.69 -31.00
C LYS A 108 7.48 -0.39 -30.76
N ASN A 109 7.18 0.48 -29.78
CA ASN A 109 5.83 0.98 -29.48
C ASN A 109 4.83 -0.09 -29.00
N LYS A 110 5.31 -1.08 -28.23
CA LYS A 110 4.45 -2.11 -27.65
C LYS A 110 3.84 -1.68 -26.32
N GLU A 111 2.66 -2.21 -26.03
CA GLU A 111 1.96 -2.01 -24.76
C GLU A 111 1.60 -3.39 -24.17
N GLU A 112 1.99 -3.61 -22.91
CA GLU A 112 1.57 -4.75 -22.10
C GLU A 112 0.78 -4.20 -20.92
N LYS A 113 -0.47 -4.66 -20.77
CA LYS A 113 -1.40 -4.19 -19.73
C LYS A 113 -1.35 -5.03 -18.48
N HIS A 114 -0.86 -6.27 -18.56
CA HIS A 114 -0.76 -7.19 -17.45
C HIS A 114 0.68 -7.67 -17.30
N PHE A 115 1.62 -6.73 -17.22
CA PHE A 115 3.05 -7.04 -17.21
C PHE A 115 3.41 -7.89 -15.97
N GLU A 116 2.69 -7.72 -14.85
CA GLU A 116 2.81 -8.55 -13.64
C GLU A 116 2.48 -10.04 -13.84
N LYS A 117 1.70 -10.37 -14.87
CA LYS A 117 1.29 -11.75 -15.17
C LYS A 117 2.33 -12.50 -16.01
N LEU A 118 3.33 -11.80 -16.55
CA LEU A 118 4.38 -12.43 -17.36
C LEU A 118 5.22 -13.42 -16.53
N ASP A 119 5.82 -14.35 -17.26
CA ASP A 119 6.78 -15.31 -16.70
C ASP A 119 8.22 -14.74 -16.72
N ASP A 120 9.12 -15.47 -16.06
CA ASP A 120 10.51 -15.04 -15.87
C ASP A 120 11.29 -15.00 -17.19
N ALA A 121 10.90 -15.83 -18.18
CA ALA A 121 11.49 -15.80 -19.51
C ALA A 121 11.13 -14.50 -20.23
N LYS A 122 9.86 -14.09 -20.16
CA LYS A 122 9.39 -12.81 -20.71
C LYS A 122 9.99 -11.60 -20.01
N TYR A 123 10.22 -11.67 -18.71
CA TYR A 123 10.97 -10.63 -18.00
C TYR A 123 12.42 -10.54 -18.45
N THR A 124 13.08 -11.67 -18.68
CA THR A 124 14.46 -11.70 -19.20
C THR A 124 14.51 -11.10 -20.60
N GLU A 125 13.63 -11.51 -21.50
CA GLU A 125 13.49 -10.92 -22.84
C GLU A 125 13.24 -9.40 -22.76
N PHE A 126 12.37 -8.95 -21.85
CA PHE A 126 12.10 -7.53 -21.68
C PHE A 126 13.35 -6.75 -21.26
N ILE A 127 14.10 -7.25 -20.28
CA ILE A 127 15.34 -6.64 -19.80
C ILE A 127 16.36 -6.57 -20.93
N GLU A 128 16.61 -7.67 -21.63
CA GLU A 128 17.59 -7.72 -22.73
C GLU A 128 17.30 -6.68 -23.81
N ASN A 129 16.04 -6.54 -24.21
CA ASN A 129 15.64 -5.64 -25.29
C ASN A 129 15.45 -4.18 -24.85
N ASN A 130 15.41 -3.90 -23.55
CA ASN A 130 15.10 -2.56 -23.02
C ASN A 130 16.09 -2.04 -21.97
N SER A 131 17.27 -2.65 -21.84
CA SER A 131 18.33 -2.16 -20.94
C SER A 131 19.19 -1.07 -21.58
N THR A 132 19.44 -1.13 -22.89
CA THR A 132 20.31 -0.20 -23.60
C THR A 132 19.67 0.27 -24.91
N ASN A 133 20.07 1.45 -25.37
CA ASN A 133 19.73 1.94 -26.70
C ASN A 133 20.65 1.29 -27.75
N GLU A 134 20.05 0.75 -28.82
CA GLU A 134 20.73 0.03 -29.92
C GLU A 134 21.90 0.83 -30.55
N GLU A 135 21.87 2.16 -30.47
CA GLU A 135 22.79 3.04 -31.19
C GLU A 135 23.95 3.61 -30.35
N LYS A 136 23.89 3.57 -29.00
CA LYS A 136 24.85 4.32 -28.16
C LYS A 136 25.36 3.64 -26.90
N SER A 137 24.97 2.39 -26.61
CA SER A 137 25.26 1.72 -25.32
C SER A 137 24.82 2.52 -24.08
N GLU A 138 23.96 3.52 -24.27
CA GLU A 138 23.37 4.32 -23.20
C GLU A 138 22.22 3.54 -22.56
N ILE A 139 22.08 3.67 -21.23
CA ILE A 139 21.00 3.04 -20.48
C ILE A 139 19.67 3.57 -21.00
N LYS A 140 18.76 2.65 -21.33
CA LYS A 140 17.39 3.00 -21.68
C LYS A 140 16.57 3.16 -20.41
N TYR A 141 15.89 4.30 -20.31
CA TYR A 141 15.05 4.63 -19.18
C TYR A 141 13.57 4.65 -19.53
N PHE A 142 12.76 4.53 -18.49
CA PHE A 142 11.33 4.59 -18.51
C PHE A 142 10.85 5.64 -17.52
N THR A 143 9.78 6.32 -17.89
CA THR A 143 9.08 7.23 -17.01
C THR A 143 7.87 6.56 -16.38
N CYS A 144 7.73 6.66 -15.07
CA CYS A 144 6.47 6.35 -14.39
C CYS A 144 5.46 7.47 -14.66
N THR A 145 4.54 7.22 -15.59
CA THR A 145 3.58 8.23 -16.07
C THR A 145 2.33 8.33 -15.20
N LYS A 146 1.92 7.23 -14.58
CA LYS A 146 0.69 7.18 -13.79
C LYS A 146 0.78 6.16 -12.67
N ILE A 147 0.27 6.53 -11.50
CA ILE A 147 -0.07 5.62 -10.40
C ILE A 147 -1.50 5.92 -10.00
N SER A 148 -2.33 4.88 -9.87
CA SER A 148 -3.73 5.00 -9.46
C SER A 148 -3.96 4.29 -8.14
N GLN A 149 -4.67 4.96 -7.23
CA GLN A 149 -5.02 4.46 -5.91
C GLN A 149 -6.53 4.23 -5.83
N SER A 150 -6.94 3.18 -5.13
CA SER A 150 -8.34 2.84 -4.93
C SER A 150 -8.95 3.76 -3.88
N ASN A 151 -10.12 4.33 -4.17
CA ASN A 151 -10.90 5.08 -3.18
C ASN A 151 -11.58 4.16 -2.14
N ILE A 152 -11.54 2.84 -2.34
CA ILE A 152 -12.18 1.84 -1.48
C ILE A 152 -11.15 1.20 -0.55
N THR A 153 -10.04 0.73 -1.13
CA THR A 153 -9.00 0.03 -0.38
C THR A 153 -7.87 0.95 0.10
N GLY A 154 -7.79 2.17 -0.43
CA GLY A 154 -6.68 3.09 -0.20
C GLY A 154 -5.36 2.63 -0.85
N ARG A 155 -5.31 1.46 -1.48
CA ARG A 155 -4.09 0.87 -2.04
C ARG A 155 -3.88 1.27 -3.49
N VAL A 156 -2.62 1.33 -3.90
CA VAL A 156 -2.25 1.36 -5.33
C VAL A 156 -2.82 0.12 -6.01
N TYR A 157 -3.57 0.31 -7.10
CA TYR A 157 -4.12 -0.78 -7.91
C TYR A 157 -3.59 -0.78 -9.35
N GLN A 158 -2.94 0.31 -9.77
CA GLN A 158 -2.33 0.39 -11.11
C GLN A 158 -1.09 1.28 -11.09
N ILE A 159 -0.04 0.84 -11.77
CA ILE A 159 1.14 1.63 -12.11
C ILE A 159 1.44 1.53 -13.61
N THR A 160 1.88 2.63 -14.23
CA THR A 160 2.12 2.70 -15.68
C THR A 160 3.49 3.31 -15.98
N PHE A 161 4.30 2.55 -16.70
CA PHE A 161 5.60 2.95 -17.23
C PHE A 161 5.52 3.19 -18.73
N LYS A 162 6.30 4.15 -19.22
CA LYS A 162 6.45 4.45 -20.64
C LYS A 162 7.94 4.57 -20.96
N ALA A 163 8.43 3.90 -21.99
CA ALA A 163 9.79 4.10 -22.45
C ALA A 163 10.01 5.57 -22.88
N ASN A 164 11.20 6.09 -22.57
CA ASN A 164 11.63 7.43 -22.99
C ASN A 164 12.08 7.46 -24.45
#